data_AF-A0AAN6PB11-F1
#
_entry.id   AF-A0AAN6PB11-F1
#
_cell.length_a   1.000
_cell.length_b   1.000
_cell.length_c   1.000
_cell.angle_alpha   90.00
_cell.angle_beta   90.00
_cell.angle_gamma   90.00
#
_symmetry.space_group_name_H-M   'P 1'
#
loop_
_entity.id
_entity.type
_entity.pdbx_description
1 polymer ?
#
loop_
_entity_poly.entity_id
_entity_poly.type
_entity_poly.pdbx_seq_one_letter_code
_entity_poly.pdbx_strand_id
1 'polypeptide(L)' 'MKSSVHVILFFLLGLVAGLALPKRQFPAQFTVVDFSGKAACHTILTSCRVDADCCSDLKCDIFDGEALCVPAG' A
#
# COMPACT_ATOMS: atom_id res chain seq x y z
N MET A 1 -49.43 -27.41 -16.80
CA MET A 1 -48.49 -27.41 -15.65
C MET A 1 -47.01 -27.49 -16.04
N LYS A 2 -46.61 -27.24 -17.32
CA LYS A 2 -45.22 -27.41 -17.79
C LYS A 2 -44.36 -26.13 -17.70
N SER A 3 -45.00 -24.96 -17.63
CA SER A 3 -44.32 -23.64 -17.61
C SER A 3 -43.77 -23.25 -16.22
N SER A 4 -44.37 -23.77 -15.15
CA SER A 4 -44.01 -23.41 -13.77
C SER A 4 -42.66 -24.00 -13.32
N VAL A 5 -42.27 -25.16 -13.86
CA VAL A 5 -40.98 -25.81 -13.54
C VAL A 5 -39.79 -24.98 -14.02
N HIS A 6 -39.90 -24.33 -15.18
CA HIS A 6 -38.83 -23.48 -15.70
C HIS A 6 -38.62 -22.24 -14.84
N VAL A 7 -39.70 -21.62 -14.35
CA VAL A 7 -39.62 -20.43 -13.49
C VAL A 7 -38.92 -20.76 -12.17
N ILE A 8 -39.27 -21.89 -11.56
CA ILE A 8 -38.65 -22.35 -10.30
C ILE A 8 -37.16 -22.66 -10.51
N LEU A 9 -36.81 -23.30 -11.63
CA LEU A 9 -35.42 -23.62 -11.95
C LEU A 9 -34.55 -22.36 -12.12
N PHE A 10 -35.05 -21.35 -12.84
CA PHE A 10 -34.34 -20.07 -12.99
C PHE A 10 -34.18 -19.33 -11.66
N PHE A 11 -35.20 -19.37 -10.80
CA PHE A 11 -35.14 -18.73 -9.48
C PHE A 11 -34.11 -19.39 -8.56
N LEU A 12 -34.05 -20.73 -8.57
CA LEU A 12 -33.06 -21.48 -7.78
C LEU A 12 -31.64 -21.19 -8.27
N LEU A 13 -31.39 -21.16 -9.58
CA LEU A 13 -30.05 -20.87 -10.14
C LEU A 13 -29.56 -19.45 -9.80
N GLY A 14 -30.45 -18.46 -9.81
CA GLY A 14 -30.10 -17.09 -9.40
C GLY A 14 -29.74 -16.97 -7.93
N LEU A 15 -30.35 -17.79 -7.06
CA LEU A 15 -30.12 -17.74 -5.62
C LEU A 15 -28.75 -18.34 -5.21
N VAL A 16 -28.27 -19.36 -5.92
CA VAL A 16 -26.93 -19.94 -5.68
C VAL A 16 -25.82 -18.98 -6.11
N ALA A 17 -26.01 -18.20 -7.17
CA ALA A 17 -25.04 -17.19 -7.61
C ALA A 17 -24.90 -16.03 -6.61
N GLY A 18 -25.96 -15.71 -5.85
CA GLY A 18 -25.95 -14.64 -4.84
C GLY A 18 -25.22 -15.00 -3.54
N LEU A 19 -25.12 -16.28 -3.19
CA LEU A 19 -24.48 -16.76 -1.95
C LEU A 19 -22.96 -16.94 -2.07
N ALA A 20 -22.41 -16.87 -3.28
CA ALA A 20 -20.97 -16.98 -3.54
C ALA A 20 -20.25 -15.63 -3.58
N LEU A 21 -20.96 -14.51 -3.39
CA LEU A 21 -20.30 -13.21 -3.26
C LEU A 21 -19.67 -13.14 -1.86
N PRO A 22 -18.32 -13.16 -1.76
CA PRO A 22 -17.67 -12.93 -0.49
C PRO A 22 -18.17 -11.59 0.02
N LYS A 23 -18.62 -11.56 1.28
CA LYS A 23 -18.92 -10.32 2.00
C LYS A 23 -17.85 -9.33 1.59
N ARG A 24 -18.27 -8.26 0.91
CA ARG A 24 -17.44 -7.10 0.60
C ARG A 24 -16.94 -6.62 1.96
N GLN A 25 -15.77 -7.10 2.37
CA GLN A 25 -15.08 -6.64 3.55
C GLN A 25 -14.86 -5.17 3.26
N PHE A 26 -15.69 -4.37 3.91
CA PHE A 26 -15.51 -2.95 4.11
C PHE A 26 -14.00 -2.74 4.25
N PRO A 27 -13.33 -2.01 3.33
CA PRO A 27 -11.91 -1.79 3.48
C PRO A 27 -11.76 -1.11 4.83
N ALA A 28 -11.02 -1.76 5.74
CA ALA A 28 -10.66 -1.19 7.02
C ALA A 28 -10.13 0.21 6.71
N GLN A 29 -10.96 1.21 7.01
CA GLN A 29 -10.67 2.60 6.72
C GLN A 29 -9.48 2.96 7.59
N PHE A 30 -8.32 3.01 6.93
CA PHE A 30 -7.10 3.65 7.40
C PHE A 30 -6.55 3.01 8.69
N THR A 31 -5.70 1.99 8.52
CA THR A 31 -4.70 1.70 9.54
C THR A 31 -3.88 2.97 9.73
N VAL A 32 -4.02 3.61 10.88
CA VAL A 32 -3.13 4.68 11.31
C VAL A 32 -1.74 4.05 11.33
N VAL A 33 -0.95 4.29 10.28
CA VAL A 33 0.47 3.99 10.31
C VAL A 33 1.01 4.92 11.37
N ASP A 34 1.51 4.36 12.45
CA ASP A 34 2.19 5.10 13.50
C ASP A 34 3.41 5.76 12.84
N PHE A 35 3.21 6.97 12.32
CA PHE A 35 4.30 7.86 11.91
C PHE A 35 4.98 8.25 13.22
N SER A 36 5.83 7.36 13.71
CA SER A 36 6.90 7.71 14.63
C SER A 36 7.63 8.85 13.95
N GLY A 37 7.33 10.09 14.36
CA GLY A 37 7.75 11.35 13.72
C GLY A 37 9.26 11.58 13.72
N LYS A 38 10.06 10.54 13.97
CA LYS A 38 11.44 10.46 13.54
C LYS A 38 11.42 9.85 12.14
N ALA A 39 11.39 10.69 11.12
CA ALA A 39 11.84 10.25 9.80
C ALA A 39 13.16 9.50 10.03
N ALA A 40 13.17 8.18 9.76
CA ALA A 40 14.40 7.41 9.84
C ALA A 40 15.35 8.07 8.84
N CYS A 41 16.41 8.68 9.35
CA CYS A 41 17.37 9.39 8.53
C CYS A 41 17.92 8.45 7.45
N HIS A 42 18.32 9.04 6.33
CA HIS A 42 18.88 8.35 5.18
C HIS A 42 20.31 7.89 5.48
N THR A 43 20.58 6.62 5.14
CA THR A 43 21.89 5.98 5.34
C THR A 43 22.85 6.34 4.21
N ILE A 44 24.08 5.82 4.24
CA ILE A 44 25.06 6.06 3.18
C ILE A 44 24.55 5.59 1.81
N LEU A 45 24.88 6.33 0.75
CA LEU A 45 24.50 6.05 -0.65
C LEU A 45 22.98 5.98 -0.90
N THR A 46 22.16 6.58 -0.03
CA THR A 46 20.74 6.80 -0.34
C THR A 46 20.49 8.21 -0.82
N SER A 47 19.50 8.38 -1.68
CA SER A 47 19.12 9.68 -2.22
C SER A 47 18.73 10.67 -1.14
N CYS A 48 19.18 11.91 -1.26
CA CYS A 48 18.88 12.99 -0.32
C CYS A 48 18.52 14.28 -1.07
N ARG A 49 17.84 15.19 -0.38
CA ARG A 49 17.62 16.57 -0.86
C ARG A 49 18.41 17.59 -0.05
N VAL A 50 18.53 17.37 1.25
CA VAL A 50 19.20 18.26 2.20
C VAL A 50 19.97 17.46 3.23
N ASP A 51 20.97 18.07 3.88
CA ASP A 51 21.81 17.42 4.89
C ASP A 51 21.00 16.82 6.05
N ALA A 52 19.89 17.47 6.43
CA ALA A 52 19.01 17.01 7.51
C ALA A 52 18.27 15.70 7.18
N ASP A 53 18.23 15.30 5.91
CA ASP A 53 17.66 14.01 5.51
C ASP A 53 18.62 12.87 5.88
N CYS A 54 19.93 13.12 5.89
CA CYS A 54 20.96 12.13 6.14
C CYS A 54 21.16 11.87 7.63
N CYS A 55 21.60 10.66 7.98
CA CYS A 55 21.94 10.33 9.36
C CYS A 55 23.14 11.12 9.86
N SER A 56 23.32 11.16 11.18
CA SER A 56 24.52 11.72 11.80
C SER A 56 25.79 11.17 11.12
N ASP A 57 26.77 12.04 10.93
CA ASP A 57 28.04 11.78 10.24
C ASP A 57 27.96 11.68 8.70
N LEU A 58 26.79 11.99 8.12
CA LEU A 58 26.58 12.07 6.67
C LEU A 58 26.13 13.48 6.26
N LYS A 59 26.48 13.86 5.03
CA LYS A 59 26.01 15.08 4.34
C LYS A 59 25.39 14.72 2.99
N CYS A 60 24.52 15.57 2.49
CA CYS A 60 23.94 15.41 1.16
C CYS A 60 24.85 16.04 0.11
N ASP A 61 25.44 15.22 -0.78
CA ASP A 61 26.38 15.68 -1.81
C ASP A 61 26.13 14.96 -3.15
N ILE A 62 26.67 15.51 -4.23
CA ILE A 62 26.57 14.91 -5.56
C ILE A 62 27.64 13.81 -5.68
N PHE A 63 27.19 12.56 -5.81
CA PHE A 63 28.04 11.41 -6.10
C PHE A 63 27.52 10.69 -7.35
N ASP A 64 28.39 10.53 -8.36
CA ASP A 64 28.05 9.94 -9.67
C ASP A 64 26.85 10.61 -10.38
N GLY A 65 26.67 11.92 -10.17
CA GLY A 65 25.58 12.70 -10.77
C GLY A 65 24.25 12.63 -10.01
N GLU A 66 24.18 11.90 -8.90
CA GLU A 66 23.01 11.81 -8.03
C GLU A 66 23.28 12.49 -6.68
N ALA A 67 22.27 13.12 -6.09
CA ALA A 67 22.36 13.67 -4.74
C ALA A 67 22.17 12.55 -3.71
N LEU A 68 23.27 12.14 -3.08
CA LEU A 68 23.33 11.00 -2.15
C LEU A 68 23.91 11.41 -0.79
N CYS A 69 23.51 10.72 0.26
CA CYS A 69 24.14 10.85 1.57
C CYS A 69 25.54 10.22 1.54
N VAL A 70 26.57 11.04 1.75
CA VAL A 70 27.97 10.64 1.77
C VAL A 70 28.62 11.03 3.10
N PRO A 71 29.74 10.40 3.50
CA PRO A 71 30.44 10.75 4.74
C PRO A 71 30.84 12.23 4.79
N ALA A 72 30.51 12.90 5.90
CA ALA A 72 31.06 14.20 6.24
C ALA A 72 32.45 13.96 6.85
N GLY A 73 33.50 14.05 6.03
CA GLY A 73 34.88 13.77 6.42
C GLY A 73 35.44 14.65 7.54
#